data_AF-A0A0Q5ARQ4-F1
#
_entry.id   AF-A0A0Q5ARQ4-F1
#
_cell.length_a   1.000
_cell.length_b   1.000
_cell.length_c   1.000
_cell.angle_alpha   90.00
_cell.angle_beta   90.00
_cell.angle_gamma   90.00
#
_symmetry.space_group_name_H-M   'P 1'
#
loop_
_entity.id
_entity.type
_entity.pdbx_description
1 polymer ?
#
loop_
_entity_poly.entity_id
_entity_poly.type
_entity_poly.pdbx_seq_one_letter_code
_entity_poly.pdbx_strand_id
1 'polypeptide(L)'
;MPVVATPTRRARTSPSWALLAAAAFLASAGLQLQAAVQRWLIVGEAGTPDDRTIQDHLYDYSMPADPWVNVGSAAQVFGVATLLLAAGILALMRAVAPVSAVFRASAIAVAAVFALNGAHALVSGILGAPTPIGAPLLQMALSLIPILGLGALAVRALGRSVALGVAFACLLGSTLPGVLLATFVIAPAVMGFQSHDTTPWSEAVTAVSTAAAGLAALLGAAVGAIRGRAGASS
;
A
#
# COMPACT_ATOMS: atom_id res chain seq x y z
N MET A 1 5.80 32.79 -41.98
CA MET A 1 5.66 31.32 -42.05
C MET A 1 4.75 30.86 -40.91
N PRO A 2 3.63 30.20 -41.17
CA PRO A 2 2.75 29.71 -40.11
C PRO A 2 3.42 28.52 -39.42
N VAL A 3 3.57 28.60 -38.09
CA VAL A 3 4.03 27.49 -37.26
C VAL A 3 2.89 26.47 -37.20
N VAL A 4 3.02 25.39 -37.96
CA VAL A 4 2.08 24.26 -37.89
C VAL A 4 2.29 23.58 -36.53
N ALA A 5 1.37 23.82 -35.60
CA ALA A 5 1.37 23.15 -34.31
C ALA A 5 1.10 21.66 -34.51
N THR A 6 2.14 20.84 -34.38
CA THR A 6 1.99 19.38 -34.44
C THR A 6 1.08 18.93 -33.29
N PRO A 7 -0.04 18.25 -33.57
CA PRO A 7 -0.95 17.80 -32.52
C PRO A 7 -0.20 16.86 -31.57
N THR A 8 -0.03 17.30 -30.32
CA THR A 8 0.58 16.49 -29.27
C THR A 8 -0.35 15.32 -28.97
N ARG A 9 0.06 14.12 -29.39
CA ARG A 9 -0.68 12.88 -29.12
C ARG A 9 -0.82 12.72 -27.61
N ARG A 10 -2.01 13.03 -27.06
CA ARG A 10 -2.27 12.87 -25.63
C ARG A 10 -1.97 11.42 -25.24
N ALA A 11 -1.06 11.23 -24.29
CA ALA A 11 -0.74 9.93 -23.72
C ALA A 11 -2.04 9.25 -23.26
N ARG A 12 -2.36 8.07 -23.82
CA ARG A 12 -3.52 7.28 -23.41
C ARG A 12 -3.13 6.38 -22.26
N THR A 13 -3.89 6.42 -21.17
CA THR A 13 -3.79 5.46 -20.08
C THR A 13 -4.22 4.07 -20.57
N SER A 14 -3.61 3.01 -20.02
CA SER A 14 -4.01 1.64 -20.34
C SER A 14 -5.04 1.12 -19.33
N PRO A 15 -6.30 0.85 -19.74
CA PRO A 15 -7.34 0.41 -18.81
C PRO A 15 -7.09 -1.01 -18.27
N SER A 16 -6.44 -1.89 -19.03
CA SER A 16 -6.13 -3.26 -18.57
C SER A 16 -5.11 -3.27 -17.42
N TRP A 17 -4.06 -2.46 -17.53
CA TRP A 17 -3.06 -2.31 -16.47
C TRP A 17 -3.64 -1.63 -15.22
N ALA A 18 -4.54 -0.66 -15.41
CA ALA A 18 -5.25 -0.04 -14.29
C ALA A 18 -6.17 -1.03 -13.57
N LEU A 19 -6.86 -1.91 -14.32
CA LEU A 19 -7.69 -2.97 -13.75
C LEU A 19 -6.86 -4.00 -12.98
N LEU A 20 -5.70 -4.40 -13.52
CA LEU A 20 -4.78 -5.30 -12.82
C LEU A 20 -4.27 -4.69 -11.51
N ALA A 21 -3.90 -3.39 -11.53
CA ALA A 21 -3.50 -2.67 -10.33
C ALA A 21 -4.63 -2.62 -9.30
N ALA A 22 -5.86 -2.33 -9.75
CA ALA A 22 -7.03 -2.31 -8.89
C ALA A 22 -7.28 -3.65 -8.20
N ALA A 23 -7.23 -4.75 -8.97
CA ALA A 23 -7.39 -6.10 -8.43
C ALA A 23 -6.30 -6.43 -7.39
N ALA A 24 -5.04 -6.11 -7.69
CA ALA A 24 -3.93 -6.33 -6.78
C ALA A 24 -4.08 -5.54 -5.47
N PHE A 25 -4.45 -4.26 -5.54
CA PHE A 25 -4.65 -3.43 -4.35
C PHE A 25 -5.86 -3.86 -3.51
N LEU A 26 -6.98 -4.21 -4.14
CA LEU A 26 -8.17 -4.69 -3.42
C LEU A 26 -7.90 -6.04 -2.73
N ALA A 27 -7.20 -6.96 -3.42
CA ALA A 27 -6.77 -8.22 -2.82
C ALA A 27 -5.78 -7.99 -1.66
N SER A 28 -4.81 -7.09 -1.84
CA SER A 28 -3.89 -6.68 -0.77
C SER A 28 -4.65 -6.11 0.43
N ALA A 29 -5.61 -5.21 0.22
CA ALA A 29 -6.40 -4.62 1.30
C ALA A 29 -7.19 -5.69 2.07
N GLY A 30 -7.80 -6.65 1.37
CA GLY A 30 -8.49 -7.77 1.98
C GLY A 30 -7.58 -8.62 2.87
N LEU A 31 -6.38 -8.95 2.40
CA LEU A 31 -5.39 -9.70 3.18
C LEU A 31 -4.83 -8.89 4.35
N GLN A 32 -4.58 -7.58 4.19
CA GLN A 32 -4.17 -6.71 5.30
C GLN A 32 -5.23 -6.69 6.40
N LEU A 33 -6.51 -6.56 6.04
CA LEU A 33 -7.62 -6.62 6.99
C LEU A 33 -7.72 -8.00 7.66
N GLN A 34 -7.52 -9.08 6.90
CA GLN A 34 -7.52 -10.43 7.47
C GLN A 34 -6.38 -10.60 8.49
N ALA A 35 -5.18 -10.09 8.22
CA ALA A 35 -4.08 -10.10 9.19
C ALA A 35 -4.43 -9.29 10.46
N ALA A 36 -5.07 -8.13 10.30
CA ALA A 36 -5.51 -7.31 11.43
C ALA A 36 -6.55 -8.04 12.30
N VAL A 37 -7.49 -8.75 11.67
CA VAL A 37 -8.48 -9.59 12.37
C VAL A 37 -7.81 -10.68 13.21
N GLN A 38 -6.72 -11.29 12.73
CA GLN A 38 -6.00 -12.30 13.53
C GLN A 38 -5.44 -11.72 14.83
N ARG A 39 -4.88 -10.50 14.78
CA ARG A 39 -4.39 -9.80 15.99
C ARG A 39 -5.52 -9.42 16.92
N TRP A 40 -6.54 -8.73 16.41
CA TRP A 40 -7.51 -8.04 17.25
C TRP A 40 -8.70 -8.89 17.69
N LEU A 41 -9.16 -9.83 16.86
CA LEU A 41 -10.28 -10.70 17.22
C LEU A 41 -9.80 -12.05 17.74
N ILE A 42 -8.95 -12.76 16.99
CA ILE A 42 -8.61 -14.15 17.31
C ILE A 42 -7.75 -14.22 18.58
N VAL A 43 -6.69 -13.43 18.67
CA VAL A 43 -5.85 -13.40 19.89
C VAL A 43 -6.53 -12.63 21.01
N GLY A 44 -7.24 -11.55 20.70
CA GLY A 44 -7.99 -10.77 21.69
C GLY A 44 -9.05 -11.58 22.45
N GLU A 45 -9.76 -12.48 21.78
CA GLU A 45 -10.76 -13.37 22.41
C GLU A 45 -10.14 -14.52 23.22
N ALA A 46 -8.90 -14.91 22.90
CA ALA A 46 -8.19 -15.98 23.62
C ALA A 46 -7.53 -15.51 24.92
N GLY A 47 -7.34 -14.19 25.09
CA GLY A 47 -6.83 -13.56 26.32
C GLY A 47 -7.95 -13.20 27.31
N THR A 48 -7.57 -12.70 28.49
CA THR A 48 -8.56 -12.08 29.40
C THR A 48 -9.02 -10.74 28.83
N PRO A 49 -10.27 -10.28 29.04
CA PRO A 49 -10.78 -9.01 28.51
C PRO A 49 -9.94 -7.76 28.85
N ASP A 50 -9.09 -7.82 29.87
CA ASP A 50 -8.15 -6.76 30.28
C ASP A 50 -6.72 -6.93 29.74
N ASP A 51 -6.48 -7.89 28.85
CA ASP A 51 -5.15 -8.23 28.35
C ASP A 51 -4.65 -7.22 27.32
N ARG A 52 -4.23 -6.05 27.82
CA ARG A 52 -3.64 -4.95 27.04
C ARG A 52 -2.34 -5.33 26.35
N THR A 53 -1.80 -6.53 26.61
CA THR A 53 -0.53 -6.98 26.04
C THR A 53 -0.58 -7.09 24.52
N ILE A 54 -1.73 -7.41 23.91
CA ILE A 54 -1.85 -7.52 22.44
C ILE A 54 -1.61 -6.19 21.69
N GLN A 55 -1.69 -5.07 22.42
CA GLN A 55 -1.40 -3.73 21.90
C GLN A 55 0.11 -3.43 21.85
N ASP A 56 0.94 -4.27 22.47
CA ASP A 56 2.39 -4.14 22.51
C ASP A 56 3.01 -4.44 21.13
N HIS A 57 4.08 -3.72 20.77
CA HIS A 57 4.88 -3.88 19.56
C HIS A 57 5.42 -5.30 19.40
N LEU A 58 5.54 -6.06 20.49
CA LEU A 58 5.88 -7.49 20.45
C LEU A 58 4.97 -8.29 19.49
N TYR A 59 3.74 -7.84 19.25
CA TYR A 59 2.76 -8.51 18.39
C TYR A 59 2.68 -7.90 16.98
N ASP A 60 3.60 -7.00 16.61
CA ASP A 60 3.59 -6.32 15.31
C ASP A 60 3.99 -7.27 14.17
N TYR A 61 2.99 -7.86 13.52
CA TYR A 61 3.19 -8.77 12.40
C TYR A 61 3.61 -8.06 11.09
N SER A 62 3.45 -6.72 11.02
CA SER A 62 3.79 -5.94 9.83
C SER A 62 5.27 -5.61 9.70
N MET A 63 5.97 -5.56 10.84
CA MET A 63 7.42 -5.36 10.93
C MET A 63 7.99 -6.17 12.11
N PRO A 64 8.09 -7.51 11.97
CA PRO A 64 8.65 -8.37 13.03
C PRO A 64 10.07 -7.93 13.44
N ALA A 65 10.28 -7.64 14.72
CA ALA A 65 11.58 -7.23 15.27
C ALA A 65 11.79 -7.85 16.65
N ASP A 66 13.01 -8.32 16.95
CA ASP A 66 13.28 -9.01 18.22
C ASP A 66 13.21 -8.04 19.42
N PRO A 67 12.55 -8.42 20.53
CA PRO A 67 11.74 -9.64 20.71
C PRO A 67 10.38 -9.57 20.00
N TRP A 68 9.95 -10.66 19.35
CA TRP A 68 8.68 -10.74 18.61
C TRP A 68 7.86 -11.99 18.95
N VAL A 69 6.55 -11.83 19.04
CA VAL A 69 5.57 -12.89 19.25
C VAL A 69 4.73 -13.06 17.99
N ASN A 70 4.81 -14.24 17.39
CA ASN A 70 4.06 -14.54 16.17
C ASN A 70 2.56 -14.70 16.47
N VAL A 71 1.72 -13.98 15.73
CA VAL A 71 0.26 -14.01 15.85
C VAL A 71 -0.33 -14.87 14.74
N GLY A 72 -0.54 -16.16 15.03
CA GLY A 72 -1.14 -17.11 14.09
C GLY A 72 -0.40 -17.13 12.75
N SER A 73 -1.09 -16.73 11.68
CA SER A 73 -0.52 -16.58 10.33
C SER A 73 -0.47 -15.12 9.85
N ALA A 74 -0.60 -14.14 10.76
CA ALA A 74 -0.80 -12.74 10.41
C ALA A 74 0.37 -12.17 9.60
N ALA A 75 1.61 -12.52 9.98
CA ALA A 75 2.81 -12.06 9.28
C ALA A 75 2.90 -12.63 7.85
N GLN A 76 2.54 -13.90 7.65
CA GLN A 76 2.52 -14.51 6.32
C GLN A 76 1.45 -13.85 5.44
N VAL A 77 0.24 -13.69 5.96
CA VAL A 77 -0.88 -13.05 5.25
C VAL A 77 -0.53 -11.62 4.86
N PHE A 78 -0.02 -10.84 5.81
CA PHE A 78 0.41 -9.45 5.57
C PHE A 78 1.57 -9.37 4.58
N GLY A 79 2.52 -10.30 4.65
CA GLY A 79 3.62 -10.38 3.71
C GLY A 79 3.15 -10.60 2.28
N VAL A 80 2.23 -11.56 2.05
CA VAL A 80 1.59 -11.78 0.74
C VAL A 80 0.81 -10.54 0.29
N ALA A 81 0.07 -9.91 1.19
CA ALA A 81 -0.66 -8.68 0.90
C ALA A 81 0.29 -7.59 0.36
N THR A 82 1.41 -7.36 1.05
CA THR A 82 2.38 -6.33 0.69
C THR A 82 3.12 -6.66 -0.63
N LEU A 83 3.35 -7.94 -0.94
CA LEU A 83 3.85 -8.37 -2.25
C LEU A 83 2.85 -8.07 -3.38
N LEU A 84 1.55 -8.28 -3.15
CA LEU A 84 0.50 -7.88 -4.10
C LEU A 84 0.43 -6.36 -4.28
N LEU A 85 0.58 -5.59 -3.20
CA LEU A 85 0.68 -4.13 -3.27
C LEU A 85 1.86 -3.70 -4.14
N ALA A 86 3.05 -4.29 -3.96
CA ALA A 86 4.22 -4.01 -4.78
C ALA A 86 3.97 -4.32 -6.28
N ALA A 87 3.34 -5.46 -6.59
CA ALA A 87 2.95 -5.81 -7.96
C ALA A 87 1.93 -4.82 -8.53
N GLY A 88 0.97 -4.38 -7.72
CA GLY A 88 -0.02 -3.36 -8.08
C GLY A 88 0.62 -2.02 -8.45
N ILE A 89 1.67 -1.58 -7.73
CA ILE A 89 2.43 -0.36 -8.06
C ILE A 89 3.07 -0.45 -9.45
N LEU A 90 3.66 -1.59 -9.79
CA LEU A 90 4.26 -1.81 -11.11
C LEU A 90 3.20 -1.84 -12.22
N ALA A 91 2.04 -2.46 -11.97
CA ALA A 91 0.91 -2.43 -12.89
C ALA A 91 0.38 -0.99 -13.08
N LEU A 92 0.24 -0.22 -12.00
CA LEU A 92 -0.22 1.16 -12.03
C LEU A 92 0.74 2.07 -12.82
N MET A 93 2.06 1.87 -12.66
CA MET A 93 3.07 2.54 -13.48
C MET A 93 2.87 2.25 -14.98
N ARG A 94 2.59 1.00 -15.35
CA ARG A 94 2.29 0.63 -16.76
C ARG A 94 0.99 1.26 -17.25
N ALA A 95 0.01 1.47 -16.38
CA ALA A 95 -1.24 2.15 -16.72
C ALA A 95 -1.06 3.63 -17.10
N VAL A 96 -0.04 4.30 -16.56
CA VAL A 96 0.27 5.73 -16.79
C VAL A 96 1.15 5.96 -18.03
N ALA A 97 1.66 4.90 -18.67
CA ALA A 97 2.60 4.98 -19.80
C ALA A 97 2.06 5.78 -21.02
N PRO A 98 2.94 6.41 -21.82
CA PRO A 98 4.39 6.50 -21.67
C PRO A 98 4.82 7.44 -20.53
N VAL A 99 5.89 7.05 -19.84
CA VAL A 99 6.47 7.76 -18.68
C VAL A 99 7.98 7.91 -18.85
N SER A 100 8.56 8.93 -18.19
CA SER A 100 10.01 9.15 -18.21
C SER A 100 10.77 8.03 -17.49
N ALA A 101 12.08 7.92 -17.75
CA ALA A 101 12.96 6.98 -17.07
C ALA A 101 12.94 7.19 -15.54
N VAL A 102 12.94 8.45 -15.09
CA VAL A 102 12.87 8.81 -13.67
C VAL A 102 11.57 8.31 -13.03
N PHE A 103 10.41 8.51 -13.66
CA PHE A 103 9.14 7.99 -13.14
C PHE A 103 9.16 6.47 -13.00
N ARG A 104 9.72 5.77 -13.99
CA ARG A 104 9.86 4.32 -13.98
C ARG A 104 10.77 3.85 -12.87
N ALA A 105 11.95 4.47 -12.72
CA ALA A 105 12.91 4.14 -11.67
C ALA A 105 12.31 4.37 -10.28
N SER A 106 11.59 5.49 -10.07
CA SER A 106 10.88 5.75 -8.81
C SER A 106 9.85 4.66 -8.52
N ALA A 107 8.98 4.30 -9.47
CA ALA A 107 7.98 3.26 -9.25
C ALA A 107 8.61 1.89 -8.95
N ILE A 108 9.70 1.52 -9.61
CA ILE A 108 10.45 0.29 -9.33
C ILE A 108 11.07 0.33 -7.93
N ALA A 109 11.71 1.44 -7.55
CA ALA A 109 12.32 1.58 -6.24
C ALA A 109 11.27 1.49 -5.12
N VAL A 110 10.13 2.17 -5.26
CA VAL A 110 9.01 2.09 -4.32
C VAL A 110 8.50 0.65 -4.22
N ALA A 111 8.22 0.00 -5.36
CA ALA A 111 7.73 -1.38 -5.37
C ALA A 111 8.75 -2.35 -4.74
N ALA A 112 10.05 -2.15 -4.97
CA ALA A 112 11.11 -2.97 -4.37
C ALA A 112 11.12 -2.86 -2.85
N VAL A 113 10.96 -1.66 -2.28
CA VAL A 113 10.90 -1.49 -0.81
C VAL A 113 9.66 -2.18 -0.23
N PHE A 114 8.48 -2.01 -0.82
CA PHE A 114 7.30 -2.76 -0.38
C PHE A 114 7.50 -4.28 -0.52
N ALA A 115 8.11 -4.73 -1.61
CA ALA A 115 8.39 -6.15 -1.80
C ALA A 115 9.37 -6.70 -0.74
N LEU A 116 10.40 -5.94 -0.38
CA LEU A 116 11.33 -6.31 0.69
C LEU A 116 10.63 -6.40 2.05
N ASN A 117 9.76 -5.44 2.39
CA ASN A 117 8.99 -5.48 3.62
C ASN A 117 7.98 -6.64 3.64
N GLY A 118 7.32 -6.90 2.51
CA GLY A 118 6.42 -8.05 2.37
C GLY A 118 7.16 -9.38 2.49
N ALA A 119 8.33 -9.51 1.88
CA ALA A 119 9.18 -10.69 2.02
C ALA A 119 9.69 -10.86 3.45
N HIS A 120 10.10 -9.78 4.11
CA HIS A 120 10.52 -9.79 5.51
C HIS A 120 9.41 -10.32 6.43
N ALA A 121 8.19 -9.77 6.35
CA ALA A 121 7.06 -10.25 7.15
C ALA A 121 6.71 -11.72 6.84
N LEU A 122 6.66 -12.08 5.56
CA LEU A 122 6.33 -13.45 5.14
C LEU A 122 7.33 -14.48 5.65
N VAL A 123 8.63 -14.22 5.42
CA VAL A 123 9.70 -15.14 5.84
C VAL A 123 9.78 -15.19 7.36
N SER A 124 9.63 -14.06 8.06
CA SER A 124 9.62 -14.06 9.53
C SER A 124 8.46 -14.89 10.08
N GLY A 125 7.28 -14.79 9.48
CA GLY A 125 6.12 -15.62 9.83
C GLY A 125 6.37 -17.12 9.61
N ILE A 126 7.02 -17.50 8.52
CA ILE A 126 7.38 -18.90 8.23
C ILE A 126 8.40 -19.44 9.24
N LEU A 127 9.42 -18.64 9.57
CA LEU A 127 10.48 -19.04 10.49
C LEU A 127 10.04 -18.98 11.96
N GLY A 128 8.99 -18.22 12.27
CA GLY A 128 8.61 -17.90 13.65
C GLY A 128 9.60 -16.96 14.36
N ALA A 129 10.47 -16.27 13.61
CA ALA A 129 11.48 -15.36 14.12
C ALA A 129 11.76 -14.23 13.11
N PRO A 130 12.08 -13.01 13.56
CA PRO A 130 12.46 -11.89 12.68
C PRO A 130 13.66 -12.21 11.79
N THR A 131 13.62 -11.80 10.51
CA THR A 131 14.82 -11.83 9.66
C THR A 131 15.73 -10.62 9.92
N PRO A 132 17.04 -10.66 9.58
CA PRO A 132 17.96 -9.53 9.72
C PRO A 132 17.57 -8.24 8.97
N ILE A 133 16.64 -8.31 8.01
CA ILE A 133 16.11 -7.15 7.27
C ILE A 133 15.36 -6.17 8.20
N GLY A 134 14.88 -6.64 9.37
CA GLY A 134 14.17 -5.81 10.36
C GLY A 134 15.05 -4.83 11.14
N ALA A 135 16.33 -4.68 10.82
CA ALA A 135 17.22 -3.75 11.52
C ALA A 135 16.68 -2.30 11.49
N PRO A 136 16.48 -1.62 12.65
CA PRO A 136 15.74 -0.35 12.70
C PRO A 136 16.31 0.76 11.81
N LEU A 137 17.64 0.91 11.77
CA LEU A 137 18.30 1.93 10.95
C LEU A 137 18.11 1.67 9.44
N LEU A 138 18.15 0.41 9.02
CA LEU A 138 17.91 0.04 7.64
C LEU A 138 16.46 0.31 7.26
N GLN A 139 15.51 -0.07 8.12
CA GLN A 139 14.08 0.18 7.90
C GLN A 139 13.77 1.68 7.84
N MET A 140 14.35 2.47 8.73
CA MET A 140 14.22 3.93 8.72
C MET A 140 14.72 4.51 7.39
N ALA A 141 15.91 4.10 6.93
CA ALA A 141 16.46 4.56 5.65
C ALA A 141 15.58 4.14 4.45
N LEU A 142 15.12 2.89 4.43
CA LEU A 142 14.26 2.36 3.36
C LEU A 142 12.89 3.05 3.34
N SER A 143 12.36 3.46 4.49
CA SER A 143 11.03 4.08 4.60
C SER A 143 10.90 5.43 3.86
N LEU A 144 12.02 6.14 3.64
CA LEU A 144 12.03 7.41 2.92
C LEU A 144 11.69 7.26 1.42
N ILE A 145 12.07 6.13 0.82
CA ILE A 145 11.87 5.85 -0.61
C ILE A 145 10.38 5.84 -0.98
N PRO A 146 9.50 5.05 -0.34
CA PRO A 146 8.07 5.04 -0.66
C PRO A 146 7.39 6.37 -0.36
N ILE A 147 7.77 7.10 0.69
CA ILE A 147 7.19 8.42 1.00
C ILE A 147 7.42 9.41 -0.15
N LEU A 148 8.69 9.64 -0.50
CA LEU A 148 9.05 10.60 -1.53
C LEU A 148 8.65 10.11 -2.93
N GLY A 149 8.83 8.81 -3.18
CA GLY A 149 8.53 8.17 -4.44
C GLY A 149 7.03 8.22 -4.76
N LEU A 150 6.16 7.80 -3.84
CA LEU A 150 4.71 7.83 -4.04
C LEU A 150 4.18 9.25 -4.20
N GLY A 151 4.66 10.21 -3.40
CA GLY A 151 4.29 11.62 -3.54
C GLY A 151 4.65 12.17 -4.93
N ALA A 152 5.87 11.91 -5.39
CA ALA A 152 6.31 12.34 -6.72
C ALA A 152 5.58 11.62 -7.87
N LEU A 153 5.28 10.33 -7.70
CA LEU A 153 4.49 9.54 -8.67
C LEU A 153 3.05 10.06 -8.74
N ALA A 154 2.42 10.35 -7.60
CA ALA A 154 1.07 10.91 -7.51
C ALA A 154 0.98 12.24 -8.27
N VAL A 155 1.83 13.22 -7.94
CA VAL A 155 1.84 14.54 -8.60
C VAL A 155 2.02 14.42 -10.11
N ARG A 156 2.96 13.58 -10.57
CA ARG A 156 3.21 13.38 -12.00
C ARG A 156 2.07 12.63 -12.70
N ALA A 157 1.41 11.70 -12.02
CA ALA A 157 0.28 10.96 -12.55
C ALA A 157 -0.98 11.83 -12.64
N LEU A 158 -1.20 12.80 -11.72
CA LEU A 158 -2.33 13.74 -11.76
C LEU A 158 -2.39 14.52 -13.09
N GLY A 159 -1.24 14.89 -13.66
CA GLY A 159 -1.17 15.55 -14.96
C GLY A 159 -1.62 14.70 -16.15
N ARG A 160 -1.81 13.39 -15.96
CA ARG A 160 -2.28 12.44 -16.99
C ARG A 160 -3.65 11.85 -16.66
N SER A 161 -3.87 11.47 -15.41
CA SER A 161 -5.13 10.92 -14.90
C SER A 161 -5.25 11.20 -13.41
N VAL A 162 -6.25 12.01 -13.05
CA VAL A 162 -6.54 12.34 -11.65
C VAL A 162 -6.75 11.06 -10.83
N ALA A 163 -7.54 10.11 -11.34
CA ALA A 163 -7.82 8.86 -10.67
C ALA A 163 -6.55 8.03 -10.37
N LEU A 164 -5.62 7.93 -11.32
CA LEU A 164 -4.36 7.19 -11.09
C LEU A 164 -3.40 7.95 -10.18
N GLY A 165 -3.41 9.29 -10.20
CA GLY A 165 -2.66 10.10 -9.24
C GLY A 165 -3.18 9.95 -7.82
N VAL A 166 -4.51 9.96 -7.63
CA VAL A 166 -5.16 9.66 -6.35
C VAL A 166 -4.81 8.25 -5.87
N ALA A 167 -4.79 7.25 -6.78
CA ALA A 167 -4.39 5.90 -6.41
C ALA A 167 -2.97 5.85 -5.80
N PHE A 168 -1.98 6.52 -6.40
CA PHE A 168 -0.64 6.65 -5.81
C PHE A 168 -0.65 7.40 -4.47
N ALA A 169 -1.45 8.46 -4.35
CA ALA A 169 -1.54 9.24 -3.11
C ALA A 169 -2.14 8.42 -1.96
N CYS A 170 -3.17 7.61 -2.22
CA CYS A 170 -3.76 6.72 -1.21
C CYS A 170 -2.74 5.70 -0.67
N LEU A 171 -1.82 5.20 -1.49
CA LEU A 171 -0.77 4.29 -1.02
C LEU A 171 0.20 4.92 0.01
N LEU A 172 0.19 6.25 0.18
CA LEU A 172 0.92 6.89 1.29
C LEU A 172 0.42 6.42 2.65
N GLY A 173 -0.84 5.98 2.78
CA GLY A 173 -1.36 5.37 4.00
C GLY A 173 -0.67 4.08 4.41
N SER A 174 0.02 3.40 3.47
CA SER A 174 0.80 2.18 3.73
C SER A 174 2.29 2.48 4.01
N THR A 175 2.68 3.75 4.13
CA THR A 175 4.04 4.16 4.50
C THR A 175 4.15 4.45 5.99
N LEU A 176 5.36 4.57 6.53
CA LEU A 176 5.57 4.85 7.96
C LEU A 176 4.75 6.05 8.47
N PRO A 177 4.75 7.25 7.83
CA PRO A 177 3.87 8.34 8.23
C PRO A 177 2.38 7.98 8.21
N GLY A 178 1.94 7.19 7.23
CA GLY A 178 0.56 6.71 7.13
C GLY A 178 0.19 5.77 8.27
N VAL A 179 1.09 4.85 8.64
CA VAL A 179 0.95 3.96 9.79
C VAL A 179 0.92 4.77 11.08
N LEU A 180 1.81 5.73 11.27
CA LEU A 180 1.81 6.60 12.47
C LEU A 180 0.50 7.40 12.58
N LEU A 181 -0.01 7.93 11.48
CA LEU A 181 -1.30 8.63 11.45
C LEU A 181 -2.45 7.68 11.79
N ALA A 182 -2.43 6.45 11.26
CA ALA A 182 -3.40 5.42 11.60
C ALA A 182 -3.36 5.11 13.11
N THR A 183 -2.17 4.84 13.66
CA THR A 183 -1.96 4.39 15.04
C THR A 183 -2.25 5.45 16.10
N PHE A 184 -1.85 6.69 15.84
CA PHE A 184 -1.87 7.75 16.86
C PHE A 184 -2.94 8.82 16.64
N VAL A 185 -3.65 8.82 15.50
CA VAL A 185 -4.68 9.82 15.22
C VAL A 185 -6.01 9.19 14.85
N ILE A 186 -6.03 8.34 13.81
CA ILE A 186 -7.30 7.84 13.27
C ILE A 186 -7.89 6.75 14.17
N ALA A 187 -7.12 5.70 14.49
CA ALA A 187 -7.62 4.62 15.33
C ALA A 187 -8.02 5.10 16.74
N PRO A 188 -7.26 5.97 17.44
CA PRO A 188 -7.69 6.50 18.73
C PRO A 188 -9.01 7.27 18.66
N ALA A 189 -9.21 8.07 17.62
CA ALA A 189 -10.46 8.81 17.42
C ALA A 189 -11.66 7.88 17.22
N VAL A 190 -11.47 6.73 16.56
CA VAL A 190 -12.51 5.71 16.36
C VAL A 190 -12.75 4.90 17.64
N MET A 191 -11.69 4.50 18.34
CA MET A 191 -11.78 3.64 19.52
C MET A 191 -12.16 4.41 20.80
N GLY A 192 -12.04 5.74 20.81
CA GLY A 192 -12.33 6.59 21.96
C GLY A 192 -11.24 6.55 23.05
N PHE A 193 -10.09 5.93 22.78
CA PHE A 193 -8.92 5.92 23.66
C PHE A 193 -7.64 5.79 22.84
N GLN A 194 -6.51 6.21 23.42
CA GLN A 194 -5.19 6.07 22.82
C GLN A 194 -4.41 4.97 23.52
N SER A 195 -3.85 4.03 22.76
CA SER A 195 -2.90 3.05 23.30
C SER A 195 -1.53 3.70 23.54
N HIS A 196 -0.75 3.12 24.45
CA HIS A 196 0.65 3.49 24.63
C HIS A 196 1.51 3.10 23.42
N ASP A 197 1.13 2.03 22.71
CA ASP A 197 1.95 1.42 21.67
C ASP A 197 1.16 1.32 20.35
N THR A 198 0.33 0.28 20.18
CA THR A 198 -0.55 0.15 19.01
C THR A 198 -2.02 0.20 19.40
N THR A 199 -2.73 1.23 18.93
CA THR A 199 -4.18 1.35 19.10
C THR A 199 -4.91 0.26 18.30
N PRO A 200 -5.94 -0.41 18.85
CA PRO A 200 -6.68 -1.43 18.12
C PRO A 200 -7.16 -0.95 16.75
N TRP A 201 -7.09 -1.85 15.76
CA TRP A 201 -7.55 -1.63 14.38
C TRP A 201 -6.78 -0.59 13.55
N SER A 202 -5.62 -0.13 14.01
CA SER A 202 -4.75 0.78 13.24
C SER A 202 -4.37 0.21 11.87
N GLU A 203 -4.13 -1.09 11.79
CA GLU A 203 -3.80 -1.79 10.55
C GLU A 203 -5.01 -1.90 9.60
N ALA A 204 -6.25 -1.87 10.13
CA ALA A 204 -7.43 -1.79 9.27
C ALA A 204 -7.55 -0.42 8.59
N VAL A 205 -7.12 0.66 9.25
CA VAL A 205 -7.07 1.99 8.65
C VAL A 205 -6.09 2.02 7.47
N THR A 206 -4.93 1.37 7.58
CA THR A 206 -3.97 1.26 6.47
C THR A 206 -4.51 0.38 5.35
N ALA A 207 -5.25 -0.69 5.67
CA ALA A 207 -5.98 -1.50 4.70
C ALA A 207 -7.04 -0.70 3.92
N VAL A 208 -7.79 0.18 4.58
CA VAL A 208 -8.75 1.09 3.92
C VAL A 208 -8.04 2.02 2.93
N SER A 209 -6.86 2.52 3.27
CA SER A 209 -6.05 3.34 2.36
C SER A 209 -5.63 2.56 1.10
N THR A 210 -5.22 1.31 1.27
CA THR A 210 -4.91 0.40 0.15
C THR A 210 -6.16 0.12 -0.70
N ALA A 211 -7.32 -0.09 -0.08
CA ALA A 211 -8.59 -0.29 -0.79
C ALA A 211 -8.98 0.96 -1.60
N ALA A 212 -8.82 2.16 -1.02
CA ALA A 212 -9.05 3.42 -1.71
C ALA A 212 -8.16 3.58 -2.95
N ALA A 213 -6.89 3.15 -2.88
CA ALA A 213 -6.01 3.09 -4.04
C ALA A 213 -6.54 2.15 -5.13
N GLY A 214 -7.06 0.98 -4.74
CA GLY A 214 -7.70 0.02 -5.65
C GLY A 214 -8.93 0.60 -6.35
N LEU A 215 -9.82 1.24 -5.60
CA LEU A 215 -11.01 1.90 -6.14
C LEU A 215 -10.65 3.04 -7.10
N ALA A 216 -9.66 3.86 -6.76
CA ALA A 216 -9.18 4.93 -7.63
C ALA A 216 -8.57 4.38 -8.94
N ALA A 217 -7.81 3.28 -8.86
CA ALA A 217 -7.29 2.60 -10.05
C ALA A 217 -8.43 2.02 -10.92
N LEU A 218 -9.47 1.44 -10.31
CA LEU A 218 -10.65 0.92 -11.01
C LEU A 218 -11.41 2.03 -11.76
N LEU A 219 -11.62 3.18 -11.11
CA LEU A 219 -12.19 4.36 -11.75
C LEU A 219 -11.32 4.83 -12.93
N GLY A 220 -10.00 4.82 -12.77
CA GLY A 220 -9.06 5.12 -13.85
C GLY A 220 -9.21 4.16 -15.04
N ALA A 221 -9.41 2.86 -14.78
CA ALA A 221 -9.66 1.85 -15.81
C ALA A 221 -10.99 2.11 -16.54
N ALA A 222 -12.07 2.37 -15.80
CA ALA A 222 -13.40 2.62 -16.35
C ALA A 222 -13.41 3.86 -17.27
N VAL A 223 -12.84 4.99 -16.80
CA VAL A 223 -12.73 6.22 -17.59
C VAL A 223 -11.89 5.99 -18.84
N GLY A 224 -10.77 5.26 -18.72
CA GLY A 224 -9.93 4.89 -19.86
C GLY A 224 -10.68 4.08 -20.91
N ALA A 225 -11.47 3.09 -20.48
CA ALA A 225 -12.26 2.24 -21.38
C ALA A 225 -13.37 3.02 -22.11
N ILE A 226 -14.10 3.91 -21.41
CA ILE A 226 -15.16 4.73 -22.00
C ILE A 226 -14.59 5.66 -23.08
N ARG A 227 -13.49 6.36 -22.78
CA ARG A 227 -12.77 7.22 -23.75
C ARG A 227 -12.20 6.42 -24.92
N GLY A 228 -11.86 5.15 -24.69
CA GLY A 228 -11.44 4.20 -25.72
C GLY A 228 -12.49 4.00 -26.80
N ARG A 229 -13.73 3.73 -26.38
CA ARG A 229 -14.88 3.45 -27.26
C ARG A 229 -15.34 4.68 -28.04
N ALA A 230 -15.45 5.83 -27.38
CA ALA A 230 -15.93 7.06 -28.02
C ALA A 230 -15.04 7.55 -29.18
N GLY A 231 -13.73 7.27 -29.13
CA GLY A 231 -12.80 7.61 -30.21
C GLY A 231 -12.69 6.56 -31.32
N ALA A 232 -13.39 5.42 -31.22
CA ALA A 232 -13.45 4.40 -32.27
C ALA A 232 -14.69 4.55 -33.17
N SER A 233 -15.67 5.36 -32.74
CA SER A 233 -16.91 5.66 -33.47
C SER A 233 -16.86 6.96 -34.28
N SER A 234 -15.74 7.68 -34.24
CA SER A 234 -15.48 8.92 -34.99
C SER A 234 -14.47 8.67 -36.11
#